data_AF-A0A7L8S1Y2-F1
#
_entry.id   AF-A0A7L8S1Y2-F1
#
_cell.length_a   1.000
_cell.length_b   1.000
_cell.length_c   1.000
_cell.angle_alpha   90.00
_cell.angle_beta   90.00
_cell.angle_gamma   90.00
#
_symmetry.space_group_name_H-M   'P 1'
#
loop_
_entity.id
_entity.type
_entity.pdbx_description
1 polymer ?
#
loop_
_entity_poly.entity_id
_entity_poly.type
_entity_poly.pdbx_seq_one_letter_code
_entity_poly.pdbx_strand_id
1 'polypeptide(L)'
;MSELIWTPKLVETRLAEAASVLQRLPEVQVSGYFNTWPDYLPEVSDLVGRAPRQTSLPQPSPTAVSRMEETLTWTIWLDAIGGRIVWMRAHNAPWKAICWRVGLQRSAANERWLYALCVVAMKLNRQPVPKNRSRRYVIDRMRDSRQVD
;
A
#
# COMPACT_ATOMS: atom_id res chain seq x y z
N MET A 1 -2.60 -9.60 24.23
CA MET A 1 -2.22 -9.12 22.88
C MET A 1 -1.39 -7.87 23.09
N SER A 2 -0.08 -7.95 22.86
CA SER A 2 0.81 -6.79 23.03
C SER A 2 0.28 -5.62 22.20
N GLU A 3 0.14 -4.45 22.84
CA GLU A 3 -0.15 -3.20 22.12
C GLU A 3 1.03 -2.92 21.20
N LEU A 4 0.84 -3.21 19.91
CA LEU A 4 1.84 -2.92 18.90
C LEU A 4 1.90 -1.41 18.71
N ILE A 5 2.98 -0.78 19.16
CA ILE A 5 3.22 0.63 18.90
C ILE A 5 3.51 0.81 17.41
N TRP A 6 2.66 1.55 16.71
CA TRP A 6 2.83 1.81 15.29
C TRP A 6 3.96 2.81 15.06
N THR A 7 4.97 2.39 14.31
CA THR A 7 6.05 3.26 13.85
C THR A 7 5.87 3.61 12.38
N PRO A 8 6.41 4.75 11.90
CA PRO A 8 6.38 5.10 10.48
C PRO A 8 6.95 4.00 9.58
N LYS A 9 7.96 3.26 10.08
CA LYS A 9 8.57 2.14 9.36
C LYS A 9 7.62 0.93 9.27
N LEU A 10 6.91 0.62 10.34
CA LEU A 10 5.91 -0.45 10.33
C LEU A 10 4.74 -0.11 9.39
N VAL A 11 4.30 1.15 9.40
CA VAL A 11 3.29 1.67 8.46
C VAL A 11 3.77 1.52 7.01
N GLU A 12 5.02 1.87 6.71
CA GLU A 12 5.62 1.66 5.39
C GLU A 12 5.57 0.19 4.98
N THR A 13 5.97 -0.73 5.86
CA THR A 13 5.93 -2.18 5.58
C THR A 13 4.51 -2.67 5.31
N ARG A 14 3.51 -2.20 6.07
CA ARG A 14 2.10 -2.57 5.85
C ARG A 14 1.54 -2.04 4.54
N LEU A 15 1.91 -0.82 4.16
CA LEU A 15 1.52 -0.26 2.87
C LEU A 15 2.15 -1.04 1.70
N ALA A 16 3.41 -1.46 1.85
CA ALA A 16 4.08 -2.31 0.85
C ALA A 16 3.44 -3.71 0.76
N GLU A 17 3.06 -4.32 1.90
CA GLU A 17 2.27 -5.56 1.95
C GLU A 17 0.97 -5.39 1.17
N ALA A 18 0.21 -4.32 1.44
CA ALA A 18 -1.04 -4.04 0.77
C ALA A 18 -0.90 -3.83 -0.74
N ALA A 19 0.10 -3.07 -1.18
CA ALA A 19 0.40 -2.90 -2.61
C ALA A 19 0.73 -4.24 -3.29
N SER A 20 1.48 -5.12 -2.62
CA SER A 20 1.78 -6.47 -3.11
C SER A 20 0.55 -7.38 -3.16
N VAL A 21 -0.39 -7.24 -2.23
CA VAL A 21 -1.67 -7.97 -2.28
C VAL A 21 -2.50 -7.53 -3.47
N LEU A 22 -2.65 -6.21 -3.68
CA LEU A 22 -3.40 -5.69 -4.83
C LEU A 22 -2.84 -6.10 -6.18
N GLN A 23 -1.51 -6.15 -6.33
CA GLN A 23 -0.86 -6.63 -7.55
C GLN A 23 -1.16 -8.10 -7.86
N ARG A 24 -1.59 -8.88 -6.86
CA ARG A 24 -1.92 -10.31 -6.99
C ARG A 24 -3.42 -10.58 -7.11
N LEU A 25 -4.26 -9.58 -6.88
CA LEU A 25 -5.69 -9.73 -7.08
C LEU A 25 -5.99 -9.92 -8.57
N PRO A 26 -6.96 -10.79 -8.92
CA PRO A 26 -7.39 -10.91 -10.29
C PRO A 26 -7.91 -9.56 -10.79
N GLU A 27 -7.68 -9.25 -12.06
CA GLU A 27 -8.28 -8.08 -12.69
C GLU A 27 -9.81 -8.16 -12.53
N VAL A 28 -10.43 -7.03 -12.18
CA VAL A 28 -11.89 -6.95 -12.06
C VAL A 28 -12.48 -7.19 -13.44
N GLN A 29 -12.97 -8.42 -13.67
CA GLN A 29 -13.75 -8.72 -14.86
C GLN A 29 -15.14 -8.15 -14.66
N VAL A 30 -15.43 -7.05 -15.36
CA VAL A 30 -16.82 -6.59 -15.48
C VAL A 30 -17.58 -7.70 -16.17
N SER A 31 -18.59 -8.26 -15.50
CA SER A 31 -19.47 -9.27 -16.08
C SER A 31 -20.23 -8.61 -17.25
N GLY A 32 -19.71 -8.74 -18.46
CA GLY A 32 -20.45 -8.47 -19.69
C GLY A 32 -21.44 -9.62 -19.98
N TYR A 33 -22.00 -9.65 -21.19
CA TYR A 33 -22.68 -10.82 -21.74
C TYR A 33 -21.66 -11.96 -21.92
N PHE A 34 -21.24 -12.58 -20.82
CA PHE A 34 -20.38 -13.75 -20.83
C PHE A 34 -21.26 -14.96 -21.10
N ASN A 35 -21.14 -15.57 -22.28
CA ASN A 35 -21.70 -16.89 -22.52
C ASN A 35 -20.97 -17.87 -21.60
N THR A 36 -21.70 -18.50 -20.67
CA THR A 36 -21.17 -19.53 -19.76
C THR A 36 -20.86 -20.86 -20.46
N TRP A 37 -21.03 -20.92 -21.78
CA TRP A 37 -20.76 -22.11 -22.57
C TRP A 37 -19.32 -22.05 -23.10
N PRO A 38 -18.48 -23.04 -22.81
CA PRO A 38 -17.14 -23.10 -23.41
C PRO A 38 -17.27 -23.41 -24.91
N ASP A 39 -16.53 -22.67 -25.74
CA ASP A 39 -16.39 -23.00 -27.17
C ASP A 39 -15.71 -24.38 -27.36
N TYR A 40 -14.89 -24.81 -26.38
CA TYR A 40 -14.21 -26.10 -26.34
C TYR A 40 -13.85 -26.50 -24.90
N LEU A 41 -14.15 -27.74 -24.51
CA LEU A 41 -13.70 -28.34 -23.24
C LEU A 41 -12.45 -29.18 -23.52
N PRO A 42 -11.27 -28.84 -22.97
CA PRO A 42 -10.08 -29.64 -23.18
C PRO A 42 -10.21 -31.01 -22.53
N GLU A 43 -9.84 -32.07 -23.25
CA GLU A 43 -9.76 -33.41 -22.70
C GLU A 43 -8.48 -33.57 -21.87
N VAL A 44 -8.47 -34.49 -20.91
CA VAL A 44 -7.30 -34.73 -20.04
C VAL A 44 -6.04 -35.02 -20.86
N SER A 45 -6.17 -35.72 -21.99
CA SER A 45 -5.13 -35.99 -22.99
C SER A 45 -4.48 -34.72 -23.56
N ASP A 46 -5.24 -33.64 -23.74
CA ASP A 46 -4.76 -32.36 -24.27
C ASP A 46 -3.89 -31.59 -23.26
N LEU A 47 -4.00 -31.92 -21.97
CA LEU A 47 -3.28 -31.26 -20.87
C LEU A 47 -1.98 -31.98 -20.51
N VAL A 48 -1.83 -33.26 -20.88
CA VAL A 48 -0.62 -34.04 -20.61
C VAL A 48 0.57 -33.46 -21.39
N GLY A 49 1.63 -33.07 -20.68
CA GLY A 49 2.84 -32.49 -21.28
C GLY A 49 2.84 -30.97 -21.43
N ARG A 50 1.73 -30.28 -21.10
CA ARG A 50 1.74 -28.82 -21.00
C ARG A 50 2.51 -28.41 -19.75
N ALA A 51 3.65 -27.72 -19.94
CA ALA A 51 4.36 -27.11 -18.82
C ALA A 51 3.41 -26.15 -18.08
N PRO A 52 3.35 -26.18 -16.72
CA PRO A 52 2.54 -25.25 -15.97
C PRO A 52 2.98 -23.83 -16.34
N ARG A 53 2.06 -23.00 -16.83
CA ARG A 53 2.34 -21.59 -17.08
C ARG A 53 2.61 -20.94 -15.73
N GLN A 54 3.88 -20.81 -15.35
CA GLN A 54 4.29 -19.94 -14.26
C GLN A 54 4.02 -18.52 -14.71
N THR A 55 2.87 -17.95 -14.39
CA THR A 55 2.56 -16.57 -14.83
C THR A 55 1.95 -15.68 -13.74
N SER A 56 1.68 -16.18 -12.54
CA SER A 56 1.32 -15.30 -11.42
C SER A 56 1.79 -15.86 -10.10
N LEU A 57 2.15 -14.96 -9.17
CA LEU A 57 2.22 -15.32 -7.76
C LEU A 57 0.87 -15.91 -7.32
N PRO A 58 0.87 -16.82 -6.32
CA PRO A 58 -0.36 -17.39 -5.79
C PRO A 58 -1.27 -16.30 -5.25
N GLN A 59 -2.58 -16.56 -5.32
CA GLN A 59 -3.62 -15.71 -4.77
C GLN A 59 -3.31 -15.38 -3.30
N PRO A 60 -3.57 -14.13 -2.85
CA PRO A 60 -3.30 -13.74 -1.48
C PRO A 60 -4.22 -14.47 -0.50
N SER A 61 -3.75 -14.69 0.73
CA SER A 61 -4.59 -15.29 1.77
C SER A 61 -5.72 -14.34 2.19
N PRO A 62 -6.87 -14.85 2.65
CA PRO A 62 -7.99 -14.00 3.10
C PRO A 62 -7.57 -12.99 4.18
N THR A 63 -6.73 -13.40 5.12
CA THR A 63 -6.19 -12.50 6.16
C THR A 63 -5.33 -11.38 5.57
N ALA A 64 -4.59 -11.64 4.49
CA ALA A 64 -3.80 -10.61 3.80
C ALA A 64 -4.70 -9.61 3.07
N VAL A 65 -5.82 -10.08 2.50
CA VAL A 65 -6.84 -9.21 1.88
C VAL A 65 -7.49 -8.31 2.93
N SER A 66 -7.92 -8.84 4.08
CA SER A 66 -8.51 -8.00 5.14
C SER A 66 -7.53 -6.95 5.67
N ARG A 67 -6.24 -7.30 5.82
CA ARG A 67 -5.19 -6.34 6.21
C ARG A 67 -4.97 -5.27 5.14
N MET A 68 -4.97 -5.66 3.87
CA MET A 68 -4.90 -4.72 2.76
C MET A 68 -6.09 -3.76 2.78
N GLU A 69 -7.32 -4.26 2.91
CA GLU A 69 -8.53 -3.43 3.00
C GLU A 69 -8.44 -2.44 4.16
N GLU A 70 -7.98 -2.89 5.34
CA GLU A 70 -7.71 -2.01 6.48
C GLU A 70 -6.71 -0.90 6.12
N THR A 71 -5.57 -1.24 5.50
CA THR A 71 -4.55 -0.23 5.14
C THR A 71 -5.04 0.78 4.11
N LEU A 72 -5.97 0.40 3.22
CA LEU A 72 -6.55 1.32 2.25
C LEU A 72 -7.33 2.44 2.95
N THR A 73 -7.98 2.15 4.07
CA THR A 73 -8.70 3.16 4.86
C THR A 73 -7.79 4.26 5.42
N TRP A 74 -6.50 3.97 5.65
CA TRP A 74 -5.56 4.94 6.22
C TRP A 74 -5.31 6.13 5.28
N THR A 75 -5.50 5.94 3.98
CA THR A 75 -5.33 6.99 2.97
C THR A 75 -6.32 8.14 3.15
N ILE A 76 -7.48 7.90 3.80
CA ILE A 76 -8.51 8.89 4.09
C ILE A 76 -8.00 9.97 5.06
N TRP A 77 -7.02 9.65 5.91
CA TRP A 77 -6.44 10.61 6.85
C TRP A 77 -5.41 11.56 6.21
N LEU A 78 -5.04 11.29 4.96
CA LEU A 78 -4.00 12.03 4.26
C LEU A 78 -4.62 13.03 3.28
N ASP A 79 -3.89 14.11 3.05
CA ASP A 79 -4.22 15.00 1.94
C ASP A 79 -3.98 14.28 0.58
N ALA A 80 -4.64 14.73 -0.48
CA ALA A 80 -4.62 14.05 -1.78
C ALA A 80 -3.20 13.84 -2.35
N ILE A 81 -2.27 14.78 -2.14
CA ILE A 81 -0.89 14.66 -2.61
C ILE A 81 -0.11 13.70 -1.70
N GLY A 82 -0.27 13.81 -0.38
CA GLY A 82 0.33 12.89 0.58
C GLY A 82 -0.07 11.44 0.31
N GLY A 83 -1.36 11.17 0.14
CA GLY A 83 -1.89 9.86 -0.22
C GLY A 83 -1.30 9.34 -1.54
N ARG A 84 -1.24 10.18 -2.58
CA ARG A 84 -0.64 9.81 -3.87
C ARG A 84 0.84 9.43 -3.73
N ILE A 85 1.64 10.21 -3.01
CA ILE A 85 3.06 9.93 -2.80
C ILE A 85 3.24 8.61 -2.05
N VAL A 86 2.50 8.42 -0.96
CA VAL A 86 2.54 7.20 -0.14
C VAL A 86 2.21 5.98 -0.99
N TRP A 87 1.16 6.05 -1.80
CA TRP A 87 0.73 4.93 -2.63
C TRP A 87 1.73 4.57 -3.74
N MET A 88 2.31 5.59 -4.39
CA MET A 88 3.38 5.38 -5.35
C MET A 88 4.63 4.77 -4.70
N ARG A 89 4.98 5.20 -3.49
CA ARG A 89 6.09 4.62 -2.73
C ARG A 89 5.83 3.16 -2.34
N ALA A 90 4.60 2.82 -1.95
CA ALA A 90 4.19 1.45 -1.66
C ALA A 90 4.35 0.53 -2.90
N HIS A 91 4.11 1.08 -4.09
CA HIS A 91 4.34 0.41 -5.39
C HIS A 91 5.80 0.46 -5.87
N ASN A 92 6.75 0.82 -5.00
CA ASN A 92 8.17 0.96 -5.35
C ASN A 92 8.47 1.92 -6.51
N ALA A 93 7.61 2.93 -6.74
CA ALA A 93 7.87 3.92 -7.78
C ALA A 93 9.13 4.74 -7.45
N PRO A 94 10.00 5.00 -8.44
CA PRO A 94 11.20 5.79 -8.23
C PRO A 94 10.85 7.25 -7.94
N TRP A 95 11.66 7.93 -7.12
CA TRP A 95 11.45 9.34 -6.75
C TRP A 95 11.27 10.26 -7.95
N LYS A 96 11.99 10.02 -9.05
CA LYS A 96 11.83 10.78 -10.29
C LYS A 96 10.38 10.75 -10.77
N ALA A 97 9.80 9.56 -10.94
CA ALA A 97 8.42 9.39 -11.38
C ALA A 97 7.40 10.01 -10.41
N ILE A 98 7.65 9.89 -9.11
CA ILE A 98 6.82 10.53 -8.07
C ILE A 98 6.84 12.04 -8.27
N CYS A 99 8.01 12.66 -8.31
CA CYS A 99 8.17 14.11 -8.46
C CYS A 99 7.49 14.64 -9.72
N TRP A 100 7.65 13.95 -10.85
CA TRP A 100 6.96 14.28 -12.10
C TRP A 100 5.43 14.22 -11.96
N ARG A 101 4.90 13.20 -11.27
CA ARG A 101 3.45 13.02 -11.11
C ARG A 101 2.81 13.98 -10.12
N VAL A 102 3.55 14.43 -9.11
CA VAL A 102 3.02 15.34 -8.06
C VAL A 102 3.40 16.80 -8.26
N GLY A 103 4.33 17.12 -9.16
CA GLY A 103 4.80 18.49 -9.40
C GLY A 103 5.61 19.07 -8.23
N LEU A 104 6.33 18.23 -7.48
CA LEU A 104 7.13 18.64 -6.32
C LEU A 104 8.61 18.32 -6.54
N GLN A 105 9.48 19.17 -5.98
CA GLN A 105 10.90 18.84 -5.85
C GLN A 105 11.10 17.64 -4.91
N ARG A 106 12.16 16.86 -5.15
CA ARG A 106 12.49 15.64 -4.39
C ARG A 106 12.49 15.83 -2.87
N SER A 107 13.08 16.91 -2.36
CA SER A 107 13.14 17.19 -0.92
C SER A 107 11.75 17.39 -0.32
N ALA A 108 10.90 18.18 -0.97
CA ALA A 108 9.52 18.42 -0.56
C ALA A 108 8.65 17.15 -0.64
N ALA A 109 8.83 16.34 -1.70
CA ALA A 109 8.13 15.06 -1.84
C ALA A 109 8.53 14.06 -0.74
N ASN A 110 9.83 14.00 -0.41
CA ASN A 110 10.33 13.13 0.67
C ASN A 110 9.83 13.58 2.05
N GLU A 111 9.86 14.89 2.35
CA GLU A 111 9.31 15.44 3.59
C GLU A 111 7.82 15.12 3.73
N ARG A 112 7.03 15.29 2.65
CA ARG A 112 5.59 14.99 2.66
C ARG A 112 5.30 13.49 2.80
N TRP A 113 6.12 12.63 2.21
CA TRP A 113 6.02 11.18 2.38
C TRP A 113 6.27 10.77 3.83
N LEU A 114 7.37 11.22 4.44
CA LEU A 114 7.68 10.92 5.84
C LEU A 114 6.60 11.45 6.78
N TYR A 115 6.15 12.68 6.56
CA TYR A 115 5.06 13.28 7.33
C TYR A 115 3.78 12.44 7.24
N ALA A 116 3.40 11.97 6.05
CA ALA A 116 2.22 11.13 5.89
C ALA A 116 2.33 9.80 6.67
N LEU A 117 3.50 9.14 6.66
CA LEU A 117 3.73 7.94 7.47
C LEU A 117 3.60 8.23 8.98
N CYS A 118 4.13 9.37 9.44
CA CYS A 118 3.99 9.81 10.82
C CYS A 118 2.53 10.06 11.20
N VAL A 119 1.75 10.73 10.34
CA VAL A 119 0.32 11.00 10.58
C VAL A 119 -0.46 9.69 10.73
N VAL A 120 -0.24 8.72 9.84
CA VAL A 120 -0.89 7.41 9.93
C VAL A 120 -0.48 6.68 11.21
N ALA A 121 0.80 6.66 11.55
CA ALA A 121 1.27 6.06 12.81
C ALA A 121 0.62 6.70 14.05
N MET A 122 0.54 8.04 14.11
CA MET A 122 -0.15 8.76 15.18
C MET A 122 -1.62 8.37 15.27
N LYS A 123 -2.32 8.30 14.14
CA LYS A 123 -3.74 7.94 14.08
C LYS A 123 -3.99 6.52 14.57
N LEU A 124 -3.14 5.56 14.16
CA LEU A 124 -3.22 4.18 14.62
C LEU A 124 -2.93 4.06 16.13
N ASN A 125 -1.99 4.86 16.64
CA ASN A 125 -1.69 4.96 18.07
C ASN A 125 -2.70 5.82 18.85
N ARG A 126 -3.79 6.28 18.22
CA ARG A 126 -4.80 7.18 18.82
C ARG A 126 -4.22 8.48 19.38
N GLN A 127 -3.10 8.93 18.85
CA GLN A 127 -2.43 10.17 19.24
C GLN A 127 -2.94 11.36 18.40
N PRO A 128 -3.07 12.56 19.00
CA PRO A 128 -3.49 13.75 18.28
C PRO A 128 -2.37 14.27 17.36
N VAL A 129 -2.71 14.48 16.08
CA VAL A 129 -1.81 15.11 15.11
C VAL A 129 -1.82 16.63 15.34
N PRO A 130 -0.66 17.28 15.56
CA PRO A 130 -0.61 18.72 15.81
C PRO A 130 -0.97 19.50 14.54
N LYS A 131 -1.97 20.39 14.64
CA LYS A 131 -2.49 21.14 13.48
C LYS A 131 -1.66 22.38 13.12
N ASN A 132 -1.07 23.05 14.11
CA ASN A 132 -0.35 24.33 13.94
C ASN A 132 1.17 24.15 14.03
N ARG A 133 1.69 23.03 13.52
CA ARG A 133 3.13 22.72 13.52
C ARG A 133 3.59 22.39 12.12
N SER A 134 4.87 22.62 11.87
CA SER A 134 5.48 22.26 10.60
C SER A 134 5.52 20.73 10.44
N ARG A 135 5.57 20.26 9.19
CA ARG A 135 5.72 18.82 8.90
C ARG A 135 6.99 18.25 9.53
N ARG A 136 8.09 19.01 9.46
CA ARG A 136 9.38 18.67 10.08
C ARG A 136 9.25 18.43 11.58
N TYR A 137 8.56 19.31 12.31
CA TYR A 137 8.33 19.13 13.74
C TYR A 137 7.66 17.79 14.06
N VAL A 138 6.68 17.36 13.26
CA VAL A 138 6.01 16.06 13.46
C VAL A 138 6.95 14.89 13.17
N ILE A 139 7.76 15.00 12.12
CA ILE A 139 8.76 13.99 11.76
C ILE A 139 9.80 13.85 12.87
N ASP A 140 10.34 14.97 13.36
CA ASP A 140 11.37 15.00 14.39
C ASP A 140 10.83 14.47 15.72
N ARG A 141 9.64 14.90 16.14
CA ARG A 141 8.95 14.37 17.33
C ARG A 141 8.81 12.84 17.30
N MET A 142 8.47 12.28 16.14
CA MET A 142 8.33 10.84 15.96
C MET A 142 9.67 10.10 15.97
N ARG A 143 10.77 10.77 15.60
CA ARG A 143 12.13 10.22 15.73
C ARG A 143 12.57 10.21 17.19
N ASP A 144 12.31 11.29 17.91
CA ASP A 144 12.69 11.43 19.32
C ASP A 144 11.96 10.42 20.21
N SER A 145 10.66 10.20 19.94
CA SER A 145 9.84 9.22 20.67
C SER A 145 10.35 7.77 20.51
N ARG A 146 11.23 7.50 19.54
CA ARG A 146 11.82 6.18 19.31
C ARG A 146 13.12 5.96 20.10
N GLN A 147 13.78 7.01 20.56
CA GLN A 147 15.06 6.91 21.26
C GLN A 147 14.92 6.75 22.77
N VAL A 148 13.71 6.96 23.30
CA VAL A 148 13.44 6.97 24.75
C VAL A 148 12.95 5.60 25.26
N ASP A 149 12.60 4.68 24.35
CA ASP A 149 12.27 3.28 24.63
C ASP A 149 13.47 2.36 24.33
#